data_AF-A0A953JHR1-F1
#
_entry.id   AF-A0A953JHR1-F1
#
_cell.length_a   1.000
_cell.length_b   1.000
_cell.length_c   1.000
_cell.angle_alpha   90.00
_cell.angle_beta   90.00
_cell.angle_gamma   90.00
#
_symmetry.space_group_name_H-M   'P 1'
#
loop_
_entity.id
_entity.type
_entity.pdbx_description
1 polymer ?
#
loop_
_entity_poly.entity_id
_entity_poly.type
_entity_poly.pdbx_seq_one_letter_code
_entity_poly.pdbx_strand_id
1 'polypeptide(L)'
;MQLLIWPALQHAPFQGASPAVSELIANQVDAMMLPIGVAKAQGGRLRILGLAARTRFPGAPEVPTLVEQGFRLDADLWLGILAPLGMPEAIADQISEAVQSFVRAPEAAEFLTLNGLIADTLDRAGFVAFIKADDARWHERAERFGVKLDE
;
A
#
# COMPACT_ATOMS: atom_id res chain seq x y z
N MET A 1 8.27 -38.75 9.34
CA MET A 1 8.63 -37.32 9.20
C MET A 1 7.49 -36.64 8.46
N GLN A 2 6.54 -36.10 9.22
CA GLN A 2 5.29 -35.58 8.68
C GLN A 2 5.55 -34.18 8.15
N LEU A 3 5.54 -34.03 6.83
CA LEU A 3 5.49 -32.74 6.17
C LEU A 3 4.17 -32.10 6.58
N LEU A 4 4.23 -31.18 7.55
CA LEU A 4 3.18 -30.19 7.81
C LEU A 4 3.11 -29.31 6.55
N ILE A 5 2.36 -29.78 5.57
CA ILE A 5 1.79 -28.93 4.54
C ILE A 5 0.87 -27.98 5.30
N TRP A 6 1.35 -26.76 5.56
CA TRP A 6 0.46 -25.68 5.97
C TRP A 6 -0.70 -25.64 4.95
N PRO A 7 -1.97 -25.58 5.38
CA PRO A 7 -3.05 -25.34 4.45
C PRO A 7 -2.73 -24.06 3.66
N ALA A 8 -3.05 -24.06 2.37
CA ALA A 8 -2.93 -22.86 1.55
C ALA A 8 -3.66 -21.71 2.25
N LEU A 9 -3.05 -20.51 2.28
CA LEU A 9 -3.70 -19.32 2.82
C LEU A 9 -4.97 -19.05 1.99
N GLN A 10 -6.13 -19.13 2.63
CA GLN A 10 -7.41 -18.84 2.01
C GLN A 10 -7.67 -17.33 2.09
N HIS A 11 -7.89 -16.70 0.94
CA HIS A 11 -8.30 -15.29 0.91
C HIS A 11 -9.75 -15.18 1.41
N ALA A 12 -9.95 -14.36 2.45
CA ALA A 12 -11.27 -13.96 2.96
C ALA A 12 -11.43 -12.44 2.72
N PRO A 13 -12.26 -12.02 1.75
CA PRO A 13 -12.40 -10.62 1.39
C PRO A 13 -13.22 -9.84 2.43
N PHE A 14 -12.82 -8.59 2.69
CA PHE A 14 -13.51 -7.65 3.56
C PHE A 14 -13.79 -6.34 2.82
N GLN A 15 -14.89 -5.68 3.18
CA GLN A 15 -15.26 -4.35 2.66
C GLN A 15 -14.44 -3.24 3.33
N GLY A 16 -13.12 -3.27 3.11
CA GLY A 16 -12.15 -2.33 3.65
C GLY A 16 -11.51 -2.77 4.97
N ALA A 17 -10.50 -2.00 5.41
CA ALA A 17 -9.62 -2.38 6.52
C ALA A 17 -10.31 -2.38 7.91
N SER A 18 -11.30 -1.52 8.14
CA SER A 18 -11.97 -1.37 9.45
C SER A 18 -12.67 -2.65 9.95
N PRO A 19 -13.59 -3.28 9.18
CA PRO A 19 -14.16 -4.56 9.60
C PRO A 19 -13.09 -5.66 9.68
N ALA A 20 -12.11 -5.62 8.77
CA ALA A 20 -11.02 -6.59 8.70
C ALA A 20 -10.19 -6.65 10.00
N VAL A 21 -9.76 -5.49 10.50
CA VAL A 21 -8.95 -5.38 11.73
C VAL A 21 -9.69 -5.93 12.95
N SER A 22 -11.01 -5.72 13.03
CA SER A 22 -11.82 -6.25 14.14
C SER A 22 -11.81 -7.77 14.16
N GLU A 23 -11.98 -8.41 13.01
CA GLU A 23 -11.93 -9.87 12.87
C GLU A 23 -10.54 -10.45 13.17
N LEU A 24 -9.47 -9.75 12.76
CA LEU A 24 -8.11 -10.13 13.10
C LEU A 24 -7.85 -10.06 14.62
N ILE A 25 -8.29 -8.99 15.28
CA ILE A 25 -8.17 -8.85 16.75
C ILE A 25 -9.01 -9.90 17.49
N ALA A 26 -10.17 -10.26 16.93
CA ALA A 26 -11.04 -11.30 17.46
C ALA A 26 -10.55 -12.73 17.16
N ASN A 27 -9.42 -12.90 16.47
CA ASN A 27 -8.87 -14.18 16.00
C ASN A 27 -9.83 -14.97 15.10
N GLN A 28 -10.68 -14.29 14.34
CA GLN A 28 -11.54 -14.92 13.31
C GLN A 28 -10.78 -15.13 12.00
N VAL A 29 -9.69 -14.40 11.78
CA VAL A 29 -8.72 -14.65 10.71
C VAL A 29 -7.30 -14.68 11.27
N ASP A 30 -6.42 -15.44 10.62
CA ASP A 30 -5.04 -15.64 11.11
C ASP A 30 -4.08 -14.48 10.77
N ALA A 31 -4.32 -13.82 9.63
CA ALA A 31 -3.44 -12.78 9.11
C ALA A 31 -4.17 -11.84 8.13
N MET A 32 -3.65 -10.64 7.96
CA MET A 32 -4.14 -9.67 6.98
C MET A 32 -3.00 -8.86 6.36
N MET A 33 -3.21 -8.42 5.11
CA MET A 33 -2.45 -7.33 4.51
C MET A 33 -3.19 -6.02 4.77
N LEU A 34 -2.55 -5.09 5.49
CA LEU A 34 -3.11 -3.80 5.90
C LEU A 34 -2.11 -2.68 5.56
N PRO A 35 -2.59 -1.45 5.31
CA PRO A 35 -1.71 -0.28 5.31
C PRO A 35 -1.01 -0.14 6.66
N ILE A 36 0.30 0.16 6.65
CA ILE A 36 1.10 0.20 7.88
C ILE A 36 0.57 1.22 8.90
N GLY A 37 0.04 2.37 8.44
CA GLY A 37 -0.59 3.35 9.32
C GLY A 37 -1.77 2.77 10.12
N VAL A 38 -2.61 1.96 9.47
CA VAL A 38 -3.75 1.28 10.10
C VAL A 38 -3.27 0.27 11.14
N ALA A 39 -2.24 -0.52 10.82
CA ALA A 39 -1.67 -1.51 11.74
C ALA A 39 -1.03 -0.84 12.97
N LYS A 40 -0.24 0.21 12.77
CA LYS A 40 0.40 0.97 13.86
C LYS A 40 -0.62 1.67 14.76
N ALA A 41 -1.71 2.18 14.20
CA ALA A 41 -2.80 2.80 14.96
C ALA A 41 -3.47 1.85 15.97
N GLN A 42 -3.29 0.53 15.83
CA GLN A 42 -3.82 -0.45 16.79
C GLN A 42 -3.03 -0.54 18.10
N GLY A 43 -1.94 0.22 18.26
CA GLY A 43 -1.25 0.37 19.55
C GLY A 43 -0.65 -0.93 20.08
N GLY A 44 -0.10 -1.78 19.20
CA GLY A 44 0.55 -3.04 19.58
C GLY A 44 -0.39 -4.24 19.74
N ARG A 45 -1.70 -4.07 19.49
CA ARG A 45 -2.65 -5.20 19.44
C ARG A 45 -2.42 -6.14 18.25
N LEU A 46 -1.69 -5.67 17.24
CA LEU A 46 -1.33 -6.45 16.05
C LEU A 46 0.18 -6.66 16.00
N ARG A 47 0.60 -7.84 15.54
CA ARG A 47 2.00 -8.15 15.22
C ARG A 47 2.22 -7.96 13.72
N ILE A 48 3.08 -7.00 13.36
CA ILE A 48 3.46 -6.77 11.96
C ILE A 48 4.53 -7.79 11.56
N LEU A 49 4.22 -8.65 10.59
CA LEU A 49 5.11 -9.74 10.15
C LEU A 49 6.14 -9.30 9.08
N GLY A 50 5.80 -8.28 8.30
CA GLY A 50 6.68 -7.73 7.29
C GLY A 50 5.96 -6.75 6.36
N LEU A 51 6.74 -6.03 5.57
CA LEU A 51 6.23 -5.07 4.58
C LEU A 51 6.28 -5.65 3.17
N ALA A 52 5.16 -5.60 2.45
CA ALA A 52 5.10 -5.95 1.04
C ALA A 52 5.64 -4.82 0.14
N ALA A 53 6.80 -4.28 0.48
CA ALA A 53 7.44 -3.15 -0.19
C ALA A 53 8.92 -3.48 -0.49
N ARG A 54 9.54 -2.69 -1.39
CA ARG A 54 10.95 -2.87 -1.74
C ARG A 54 11.91 -2.46 -0.64
N THR A 55 11.54 -1.43 0.12
CA THR A 55 12.36 -0.84 1.17
C THR A 55 11.58 -0.80 2.48
N ARG A 56 12.30 -0.69 3.60
CA ARG A 56 11.68 -0.57 4.91
C ARG A 56 11.00 0.79 5.05
N PHE A 57 9.92 0.82 5.83
CA PHE A 57 9.25 2.07 6.17
C PHE A 57 10.05 2.85 7.22
N PRO A 58 10.43 4.12 6.98
CA PRO A 58 11.21 4.91 7.94
C PRO A 58 10.56 5.07 9.31
N GLY A 59 9.23 5.05 9.38
CA GLY A 59 8.49 5.13 10.64
C GLY A 59 8.37 3.80 11.40
N ALA A 60 8.95 2.70 10.88
CA ALA A 60 9.03 1.39 11.55
C ALA A 60 10.24 0.58 10.99
N PRO A 61 11.48 1.10 11.14
CA PRO A 61 12.67 0.53 10.51
C PRO A 61 13.04 -0.87 11.03
N GLU A 62 12.50 -1.25 12.18
CA GLU A 62 12.62 -2.58 12.77
C GLU A 62 11.81 -3.65 12.02
N VAL A 63 10.78 -3.26 11.27
CA VAL A 63 9.94 -4.20 10.51
C VAL A 63 10.65 -4.54 9.19
N PRO A 64 11.02 -5.81 8.95
CA PRO A 64 11.65 -6.20 7.70
C PRO A 64 10.68 -6.16 6.53
N THR A 65 11.19 -6.01 5.32
CA THR A 65 10.37 -6.28 4.12
C THR A 65 10.19 -7.78 3.93
N LEU A 66 9.17 -8.18 3.17
CA LEU A 66 9.01 -9.58 2.77
C LEU A 66 10.11 -9.99 1.77
N VAL A 67 10.67 -9.04 1.01
CA VAL A 67 11.83 -9.27 0.14
C VAL A 67 13.07 -9.65 0.94
N GLU A 68 13.36 -8.95 2.05
CA GLU A 68 14.46 -9.28 2.97
C GLU A 68 14.29 -10.68 3.59
N GLN A 69 13.06 -11.16 3.68
CA GLN A 69 12.70 -12.50 4.19
C GLN A 69 12.71 -13.59 3.11
N GLY A 70 13.09 -13.26 1.87
CA GLY A 70 13.21 -14.20 0.76
C GLY A 70 11.95 -14.37 -0.09
N PHE A 71 10.88 -13.61 0.17
CA PHE A 71 9.69 -13.62 -0.65
C PHE A 71 9.84 -12.70 -1.86
N ARG A 72 9.33 -13.13 -3.02
CA ARG A 72 9.26 -12.27 -4.22
C ARG A 72 7.94 -11.50 -4.23
N LEU A 73 7.70 -10.70 -3.20
CA LEU A 73 6.48 -9.93 -3.03
C LEU A 73 6.79 -8.44 -2.89
N ASP A 74 6.37 -7.69 -3.89
CA ASP A 74 6.42 -6.23 -3.95
C ASP A 74 5.03 -5.76 -4.41
N ALA A 75 4.28 -5.21 -3.46
CA ALA A 75 2.86 -4.86 -3.57
C ALA A 75 2.59 -3.61 -2.73
N ASP A 76 3.46 -2.61 -2.87
CA ASP A 76 3.35 -1.37 -2.12
C ASP A 76 2.10 -0.59 -2.50
N LEU A 77 1.50 0.10 -1.53
CA LEU A 77 0.28 0.89 -1.71
C LEU A 77 0.66 2.35 -1.93
N TRP A 78 0.15 2.96 -3.00
CA TRP A 78 0.34 4.37 -3.28
C TRP A 78 -0.99 5.13 -3.20
N LEU A 79 -0.90 6.43 -2.87
CA LEU A 79 -2.01 7.37 -2.91
C LEU A 79 -1.63 8.53 -3.82
N GLY A 80 -2.60 9.04 -4.58
CA GLY A 80 -2.38 10.19 -5.45
C GLY A 80 -3.67 10.90 -5.81
N ILE A 81 -3.53 12.04 -6.50
CA ILE A 81 -4.65 12.92 -6.86
C ILE A 81 -4.87 12.82 -8.36
N LEU A 82 -6.11 12.52 -8.76
CA LEU A 82 -6.53 12.48 -10.15
C LEU A 82 -7.49 13.65 -10.42
N ALA A 83 -7.38 14.24 -11.61
CA ALA A 83 -8.26 15.28 -12.08
C ALA A 83 -9.29 14.74 -13.07
N PRO A 84 -10.50 15.32 -13.15
CA PRO A 84 -11.48 14.99 -14.18
C PRO A 84 -10.94 15.19 -15.60
N LEU A 85 -11.45 14.37 -16.52
CA LEU A 85 -11.17 14.54 -17.95
C LEU A 85 -11.64 15.92 -18.43
N GLY A 86 -10.80 16.60 -19.21
CA GLY A 86 -11.10 17.93 -19.75
C GLY A 86 -10.80 19.10 -18.81
N MET A 87 -10.22 18.86 -17.62
CA MET A 87 -9.70 19.94 -16.78
C MET A 87 -8.68 20.79 -17.56
N PRO A 88 -8.78 22.13 -17.55
CA PRO A 88 -7.78 23.00 -18.17
C PRO A 88 -6.37 22.73 -17.63
N GLU A 89 -5.37 22.66 -18.52
CA GLU A 89 -3.98 22.34 -18.14
C GLU A 89 -3.44 23.27 -17.05
N ALA A 90 -3.71 24.57 -17.17
CA ALA A 90 -3.29 25.56 -16.18
C ALA A 90 -3.81 25.27 -14.76
N ILE A 91 -5.02 24.72 -14.61
CA ILE A 91 -5.56 24.33 -13.31
C ILE A 91 -4.88 23.06 -12.80
N ALA A 92 -4.68 22.08 -13.69
CA ALA A 92 -3.97 20.85 -13.34
C ALA A 92 -2.52 21.14 -12.90
N ASP A 93 -1.85 22.09 -13.54
CA ASP A 93 -0.50 22.52 -13.20
C ASP A 93 -0.47 23.20 -11.82
N GLN A 94 -1.41 24.10 -11.54
CA GLN A 94 -1.55 24.73 -10.21
C GLN A 94 -1.78 23.69 -9.10
N ILE A 95 -2.61 22.66 -9.33
CA ILE A 95 -2.83 21.58 -8.36
C ILE A 95 -1.54 20.78 -8.17
N SER A 96 -0.87 20.40 -9.26
CA SER A 96 0.41 19.66 -9.21
C SER A 96 1.47 20.44 -8.43
N GLU A 97 1.62 21.74 -8.68
CA GLU A 97 2.55 22.61 -7.96
C GLU A 97 2.21 22.70 -6.47
N ALA A 98 0.92 22.88 -6.12
CA ALA A 98 0.48 22.95 -4.73
C ALA A 98 0.76 21.62 -3.99
N VAL A 99 0.49 20.48 -4.63
CA VAL A 99 0.76 19.16 -4.06
C VAL A 99 2.26 18.95 -3.87
N GLN A 100 3.08 19.28 -4.88
CA GLN A 100 4.54 19.20 -4.77
C GLN A 100 5.09 20.10 -3.66
N SER A 101 4.55 21.31 -3.51
CA SER A 101 4.95 22.21 -2.44
C SER A 101 4.56 21.65 -1.07
N PHE A 102 3.38 21.03 -0.94
CA PHE A 102 2.95 20.40 0.30
C PHE A 102 3.85 19.22 0.66
N VAL A 103 4.05 18.24 -0.22
CA VAL A 103 4.83 17.03 0.10
C VAL A 103 6.31 17.31 0.37
N ARG A 104 6.85 18.45 -0.11
CA ARG A 104 8.21 18.91 0.18
C ARG A 104 8.34 19.67 1.50
N ALA A 105 7.22 20.10 2.10
CA ALA A 105 7.25 20.77 3.41
C ALA A 105 7.65 19.75 4.50
N PRO A 106 8.64 20.05 5.36
CA PRO A 106 9.08 19.13 6.40
C PRO A 106 7.94 18.63 7.30
N GLU A 107 7.03 19.53 7.68
CA GLU A 107 5.88 19.22 8.54
C GLU A 107 4.90 18.27 7.85
N ALA A 108 4.74 18.39 6.53
CA ALA A 108 3.92 17.49 5.75
C ALA A 108 4.58 16.11 5.61
N ALA A 109 5.89 16.05 5.37
CA ALA A 109 6.62 14.78 5.31
C ALA A 109 6.55 14.02 6.65
N GLU A 110 6.67 14.73 7.77
CA GLU A 110 6.46 14.16 9.10
C GLU A 110 5.02 13.68 9.29
N PHE A 111 4.03 14.51 8.96
CA PHE A 111 2.61 14.15 9.03
C PHE A 111 2.30 12.89 8.21
N LEU A 112 2.79 12.80 6.97
CA LEU A 112 2.63 11.64 6.11
C LEU A 112 3.26 10.39 6.73
N THR A 113 4.49 10.51 7.25
CA THR A 113 5.20 9.41 7.91
C THR A 113 4.47 8.92 9.17
N LEU A 114 3.91 9.83 9.97
CA LEU A 114 3.08 9.47 11.13
C LEU A 114 1.84 8.67 10.72
N ASN A 115 1.30 8.93 9.53
CA ASN A 115 0.14 8.24 8.97
C ASN A 115 0.51 7.01 8.10
N GLY A 116 1.78 6.60 8.08
CA GLY A 116 2.21 5.40 7.35
C GLY A 116 2.47 5.62 5.86
N LEU A 117 2.66 6.86 5.42
CA LEU A 117 2.92 7.26 4.04
C LEU A 117 4.34 7.81 3.90
N ILE A 118 4.92 7.66 2.72
CA ILE A 118 6.19 8.29 2.35
C ILE A 118 5.87 9.36 1.31
N ALA A 119 6.39 10.57 1.49
CA ALA A 119 6.25 11.64 0.51
C ALA A 119 6.98 11.27 -0.78
N ASP A 120 6.24 11.24 -1.89
CA ASP A 120 6.80 11.16 -3.25
C ASP A 120 6.65 12.53 -3.94
N THR A 121 7.55 12.84 -4.85
CA THR A 121 7.67 14.13 -5.52
C THR A 121 7.56 14.04 -7.04
N LEU A 122 7.01 12.94 -7.57
CA LEU A 122 6.69 12.81 -8.99
C LEU A 122 5.92 14.04 -9.48
N ASP A 123 6.38 14.61 -10.59
CA ASP A 123 5.63 15.63 -11.32
C ASP A 123 4.46 14.99 -12.09
N ARG A 124 3.64 15.80 -12.76
CA ARG A 124 2.48 15.31 -13.51
C ARG A 124 2.85 14.23 -14.54
N ALA A 125 3.93 14.45 -15.29
CA ALA A 125 4.34 13.51 -16.34
C ALA A 125 4.86 12.20 -15.75
N GLY A 126 5.68 12.28 -14.70
CA GLY A 126 6.19 11.16 -13.93
C GLY A 126 5.06 10.36 -13.29
N PHE A 127 4.06 11.02 -12.72
CA PHE A 127 2.91 10.35 -12.09
C PHE A 127 2.03 9.64 -13.13
N VAL A 128 1.81 10.23 -14.31
CA VAL A 128 1.12 9.55 -15.42
C VAL A 128 1.90 8.31 -15.89
N ALA A 129 3.22 8.41 -16.01
CA ALA A 129 4.06 7.28 -16.40
C ALA A 129 4.02 6.16 -15.34
N PHE A 130 4.06 6.54 -14.06
CA PHE A 130 3.93 5.62 -12.94
C PHE A 130 2.62 4.85 -12.96
N ILE A 131 1.47 5.54 -13.07
CA ILE A 131 0.15 4.88 -13.11
C ILE A 131 0.08 3.87 -14.27
N LYS A 132 0.54 4.25 -15.47
CA LYS A 132 0.54 3.35 -16.63
C LYS A 132 1.40 2.10 -16.40
N ALA A 133 2.56 2.27 -15.78
CA ALA A 133 3.45 1.15 -15.47
C ALA A 133 2.87 0.23 -14.38
N ASP A 134 2.23 0.82 -13.36
CA ASP A 134 1.59 0.08 -12.27
C ASP A 134 0.39 -0.72 -12.77
N ASP A 135 -0.47 -0.10 -13.58
CA ASP A 135 -1.63 -0.74 -14.23
C ASP A 135 -1.20 -1.95 -15.07
N ALA A 136 -0.23 -1.77 -15.97
CA ALA A 136 0.31 -2.86 -16.79
C ALA A 136 0.87 -4.01 -15.94
N ARG A 137 1.62 -3.68 -14.87
CA ARG A 137 2.20 -4.66 -13.95
C ARG A 137 1.11 -5.47 -13.23
N TRP A 138 0.05 -4.82 -12.76
CA TRP A 138 -1.02 -5.49 -12.04
C TRP A 138 -1.94 -6.28 -12.97
N HIS A 139 -2.16 -5.81 -14.19
CA HIS A 139 -2.88 -6.55 -15.23
C HIS A 139 -2.19 -7.89 -15.52
N GLU A 140 -0.87 -7.88 -15.81
CA GLU A 140 -0.09 -9.10 -16.04
C GLU A 140 -0.19 -10.08 -14.87
N ARG A 141 -0.13 -9.58 -13.63
CA ARG A 141 -0.25 -10.42 -12.43
C ARG A 141 -1.64 -11.01 -12.28
N ALA A 142 -2.69 -10.22 -12.49
CA ALA A 142 -4.07 -10.68 -12.39
C ALA A 142 -4.34 -11.81 -13.39
N GLU A 143 -3.91 -11.65 -14.65
CA GLU A 143 -4.02 -12.70 -15.67
C GLU A 143 -3.24 -13.95 -15.28
N ARG A 144 -1.99 -13.79 -14.84
CA ARG A 144 -1.12 -14.91 -14.44
C ARG A 144 -1.70 -15.74 -13.30
N PHE A 145 -2.33 -15.10 -12.32
CA PHE A 145 -2.91 -15.78 -11.16
C PHE A 145 -4.39 -16.14 -11.35
N GLY A 146 -4.99 -15.81 -12.50
CA GLY A 146 -6.40 -16.07 -12.78
C GLY A 146 -7.35 -15.34 -11.82
N VAL A 147 -6.93 -14.18 -11.29
CA VAL A 147 -7.74 -13.38 -10.38
C VAL A 147 -8.94 -12.84 -11.14
N LYS A 148 -10.14 -13.08 -10.60
CA LYS A 148 -11.38 -12.48 -11.06
C LYS A 148 -11.94 -11.65 -9.92
N LEU A 149 -12.50 -10.50 -10.24
CA LEU A 149 -13.35 -9.80 -9.29
C LEU A 149 -14.63 -10.62 -9.14
N ASP A 150 -15.00 -10.92 -7.90
CA ASP A 150 -16.31 -11.48 -7.61
C ASP A 150 -17.38 -10.45 -8.05
N GLU A 151 -18.49 -10.93 -8.64
CA GLU A 151 -19.62 -10.08 -9.06
C GLU A 151 -20.31 -9.38 -7.88
#